data_AF-A0A4Y6Q1Y3-F1
#
_entry.id   AF-A0A4Y6Q1Y3-F1
#
_cell.length_a   1.000
_cell.length_b   1.000
_cell.length_c   1.000
_cell.angle_alpha   90.00
_cell.angle_beta   90.00
_cell.angle_gamma   90.00
#
_symmetry.space_group_name_H-M   'P 1'
#
loop_
_entity.id
_entity.type
_entity.pdbx_description
1 polymer ?
#
loop_
_entity_poly.entity_id
_entity_poly.type
_entity_poly.pdbx_seq_one_letter_code
_entity_poly.pdbx_strand_id
1 'polypeptide(L)'
;MHSRRKRIPKLGAGASCPRLREQGCTRTERGYQNSVRGHLALVCESRDALAPKEGGSMTDIWTKDILDKVVAWLEAAYPVEGCGLILENDGEYRVLECENLADKYHQMDPEQFPRTAREFYIIDPMEFMRAEDRGERVAVVFHSHADVGDYFSDEDVNAATLPRDSDDEPLEPSHPGVDYLVVSTREDGADHATLFRFDEEEEGFPSVLEIEIEDGEYELSTVTS
;
A
#
# COMPACT_ATOMS: atom_id res chain seq x y z
N MET A 1 -39.13 -17.96 -53.76
CA MET A 1 -38.32 -16.83 -54.25
C MET A 1 -37.10 -16.66 -53.35
N HIS A 2 -35.93 -17.03 -53.87
CA HIS A 2 -34.56 -16.60 -53.55
C HIS A 2 -34.15 -16.28 -52.09
N SER A 3 -33.65 -17.32 -51.40
CA SER A 3 -32.66 -17.20 -50.32
C SER A 3 -31.34 -16.64 -50.87
N ARG A 4 -30.99 -15.39 -50.53
CA ARG A 4 -29.68 -14.80 -50.82
C ARG A 4 -28.75 -14.95 -49.61
N ARG A 5 -27.81 -15.89 -49.71
CA ARG A 5 -26.62 -15.99 -48.84
C ARG A 5 -25.79 -14.71 -48.96
N LYS A 6 -25.64 -13.93 -47.89
CA LYS A 6 -24.61 -12.88 -47.80
C LYS A 6 -23.29 -13.51 -47.37
N ARG A 7 -22.27 -13.32 -48.19
CA ARG A 7 -20.89 -13.77 -47.96
C ARG A 7 -20.24 -12.90 -46.90
N ILE A 8 -19.58 -13.54 -45.94
CA ILE A 8 -18.65 -12.93 -44.98
C ILE A 8 -17.36 -12.60 -45.77
N PRO A 9 -16.80 -11.37 -45.69
CA PRO A 9 -15.48 -11.09 -46.26
C PRO A 9 -14.40 -11.73 -45.40
N LYS A 10 -13.46 -12.42 -46.05
CA LYS A 10 -12.23 -12.95 -45.45
C LYS A 10 -11.33 -11.79 -45.02
N LEU A 11 -10.93 -11.76 -43.75
CA LEU A 11 -9.80 -10.95 -43.28
C LEU A 11 -8.52 -11.51 -43.91
N GLY A 12 -7.98 -10.77 -44.87
CA GLY A 12 -6.68 -11.03 -45.48
C GLY A 12 -5.57 -10.54 -44.55
N ALA A 13 -4.53 -11.35 -44.44
CA ALA A 13 -3.26 -10.99 -43.85
C ALA A 13 -2.59 -9.84 -44.64
N GLY A 14 -1.88 -8.98 -43.90
CA GLY A 14 -0.81 -8.14 -44.46
C GLY A 14 -1.25 -6.74 -44.93
N ALA A 15 -1.18 -5.77 -44.01
CA ALA A 15 -0.82 -4.40 -44.37
C ALA A 15 -0.09 -3.77 -43.17
N SER A 16 1.24 -3.86 -43.23
CA SER A 16 2.19 -3.17 -42.37
C SER A 16 2.03 -1.66 -42.48
N CYS A 17 1.78 -0.99 -41.35
CA CYS A 17 1.86 0.46 -41.25
C CYS A 17 3.35 0.86 -41.12
N PRO A 18 3.95 1.60 -42.07
CA PRO A 18 5.36 1.90 -42.04
C PRO A 18 5.57 3.29 -41.44
N ARG A 19 5.94 3.32 -40.15
CA ARG A 19 6.74 4.36 -39.47
C ARG A 19 6.64 4.12 -37.99
N LEU A 20 7.61 3.39 -37.45
CA LEU A 20 8.11 3.38 -36.07
C LEU A 20 9.20 2.31 -36.03
N ARG A 21 10.24 2.52 -36.85
CA ARG A 21 11.53 1.83 -36.73
C ARG A 21 12.52 2.95 -36.55
N GLU A 22 12.84 3.23 -35.29
CA GLU A 22 14.05 3.90 -34.79
C GLU A 22 13.78 4.41 -33.38
N GLN A 23 13.74 3.46 -32.45
CA GLN A 23 14.12 3.62 -31.05
C GLN A 23 14.07 2.20 -30.47
N GLY A 24 15.24 1.61 -30.28
CA GLY A 24 15.38 0.35 -29.56
C GLY A 24 14.96 0.57 -28.12
N CYS A 25 13.67 0.39 -27.82
CA CYS A 25 13.16 0.33 -26.48
C CYS A 25 13.50 -1.06 -25.94
N THR A 26 14.68 -1.23 -25.37
CA THR A 26 14.93 -2.30 -24.41
C THR A 26 14.10 -1.96 -23.18
N ARG A 27 12.87 -2.50 -23.13
CA ARG A 27 11.99 -2.40 -21.96
C ARG A 27 12.67 -3.19 -20.84
N THR A 28 13.34 -2.48 -19.93
CA THR A 28 13.96 -3.07 -18.74
C THR A 28 12.86 -3.45 -17.75
N GLU A 29 13.12 -4.46 -16.91
CA GLU A 29 12.21 -4.96 -15.86
C GLU A 29 11.67 -3.83 -14.96
N ARG A 30 12.50 -2.81 -14.71
CA ARG A 30 12.15 -1.56 -13.99
C ARG A 30 10.96 -0.79 -14.58
N GLY A 31 10.85 -0.75 -15.91
CA GLY A 31 9.82 0.04 -16.60
C GLY A 31 8.41 -0.57 -16.58
N TYR A 32 8.26 -1.85 -16.21
CA TYR A 32 6.96 -2.52 -16.14
C TYR A 32 6.45 -2.69 -14.69
N GLN A 33 7.35 -2.85 -13.71
CA GLN A 33 6.98 -2.69 -12.29
C GLN A 33 6.43 -1.28 -12.00
N ASN A 34 6.96 -0.26 -12.68
CA ASN A 34 6.41 1.10 -12.67
C ASN A 34 4.98 1.22 -13.27
N SER A 35 4.52 0.25 -14.08
CA SER A 35 3.18 0.28 -14.69
C SER A 35 2.05 -0.14 -13.74
N VAL A 36 2.34 -1.02 -12.77
CA VAL A 36 1.37 -1.42 -11.73
C VAL A 36 1.50 -0.48 -10.53
N ARG A 37 2.72 -0.04 -10.19
CA ARG A 37 2.95 1.12 -9.31
C ARG A 37 2.23 2.37 -9.82
N GLY A 38 2.24 2.60 -11.13
CA GLY A 38 1.48 3.65 -11.78
C GLY A 38 -0.03 3.50 -11.60
N HIS A 39 -0.57 2.28 -11.53
CA HIS A 39 -2.01 2.07 -11.26
C HIS A 39 -2.39 2.29 -9.79
N LEU A 40 -1.45 2.07 -8.86
CA LEU A 40 -1.59 2.44 -7.45
C LEU A 40 -1.46 3.98 -7.27
N ALA A 41 -0.60 4.64 -8.05
CA ALA A 41 -0.34 6.08 -8.01
C ALA A 41 -1.27 6.95 -8.88
N LEU A 42 -2.01 6.39 -9.84
CA LEU A 42 -2.85 7.13 -10.80
C LEU A 42 -4.14 7.70 -10.22
N VAL A 43 -4.38 7.55 -8.91
CA VAL A 43 -5.65 7.90 -8.28
C VAL A 43 -5.78 9.39 -7.94
N CYS A 44 -4.70 10.15 -7.79
CA CYS A 44 -4.77 11.47 -7.16
C CYS A 44 -4.59 12.67 -8.13
N GLU A 45 -5.19 12.64 -9.32
CA GLU A 45 -5.24 13.82 -10.21
C GLU A 45 -6.47 14.74 -9.98
N SER A 46 -7.23 14.59 -8.90
CA SER A 46 -8.17 15.61 -8.44
C SER A 46 -7.60 16.39 -7.26
N ARG A 47 -6.96 17.51 -7.58
CA ARG A 47 -6.52 18.54 -6.64
C ARG A 47 -7.72 19.17 -5.92
N ASP A 48 -8.19 18.48 -4.88
CA ASP A 48 -8.78 19.05 -3.68
C ASP A 48 -8.41 18.09 -2.53
N ALA A 49 -7.11 17.97 -2.29
CA ALA A 49 -6.62 17.41 -1.03
C ALA A 49 -7.26 18.22 0.09
N LEU A 50 -8.17 17.60 0.84
CA LEU A 50 -8.61 18.12 2.12
C LEU A 50 -7.34 18.35 2.94
N ALA A 51 -6.96 19.61 3.08
CA ALA A 51 -5.85 20.01 3.92
C ALA A 51 -5.99 19.34 5.30
N PRO A 52 -4.89 18.87 5.90
CA PRO A 52 -4.94 18.24 7.21
C PRO A 52 -5.66 19.18 8.17
N LYS A 53 -6.77 18.70 8.74
CA LYS A 53 -7.44 19.37 9.84
C LYS A 53 -6.51 19.23 11.04
N GLU A 54 -5.80 20.29 11.40
CA GLU A 54 -5.17 20.38 12.72
C GLU A 54 -6.28 20.23 13.77
N GLY A 55 -6.30 19.11 14.50
CA GLY A 55 -7.29 18.93 15.57
C GLY A 55 -7.57 17.54 16.14
N GLY A 56 -6.94 16.46 15.65
CA GLY A 56 -6.96 15.17 16.36
C GLY A 56 -5.68 15.02 17.18
N SER A 57 -5.78 14.75 18.49
CA SER A 57 -4.59 14.41 19.27
C SER A 57 -4.04 13.09 18.74
N MET A 58 -2.72 12.94 18.63
CA MET A 58 -2.07 11.69 18.19
C MET A 58 -2.48 10.48 19.05
N THR A 59 -3.02 10.72 20.25
CA THR A 59 -3.57 9.71 21.17
C THR A 59 -5.00 9.27 20.89
N ASP A 60 -5.79 10.00 20.08
CA ASP A 60 -7.21 9.71 19.89
C ASP A 60 -7.46 8.51 18.95
N ILE A 61 -6.54 8.23 18.04
CA ILE A 61 -6.58 7.07 17.13
C ILE A 61 -6.20 5.76 17.84
N TRP A 62 -5.25 5.82 18.79
CA TRP A 62 -4.67 4.64 19.45
C TRP A 62 -5.46 4.19 20.68
N THR A 63 -6.77 4.06 20.53
CA THR A 63 -7.61 3.46 21.58
C THR A 63 -7.37 1.95 21.64
N LYS A 64 -7.64 1.36 22.82
CA LYS A 64 -7.55 -0.10 23.00
C LYS A 64 -8.38 -0.87 21.97
N ASP A 65 -9.57 -0.39 21.62
CA ASP A 65 -10.45 -1.04 20.63
C ASP A 65 -9.83 -1.06 19.22
N ILE A 66 -9.14 0.01 18.82
CA ILE A 66 -8.43 0.06 17.53
C ILE A 66 -7.24 -0.89 17.55
N LEU A 67 -6.43 -0.85 18.61
CA LEU A 67 -5.25 -1.71 18.73
C LEU A 67 -5.63 -3.19 18.81
N ASP A 68 -6.66 -3.54 19.59
CA ASP A 68 -7.18 -4.92 19.69
C ASP A 68 -7.61 -5.46 18.31
N LYS A 69 -8.27 -4.63 17.49
CA LYS A 69 -8.70 -5.02 16.13
C LYS A 69 -7.51 -5.20 15.20
N VAL A 70 -6.55 -4.27 15.22
CA VAL A 70 -5.34 -4.34 14.40
C VAL A 70 -4.54 -5.59 14.77
N VAL A 71 -4.21 -5.78 16.04
CA VAL A 71 -3.42 -6.92 16.52
C VAL A 71 -4.11 -8.23 16.24
N ALA A 72 -5.41 -8.38 16.56
CA ALA A 72 -6.14 -9.61 16.30
C ALA A 72 -6.17 -9.98 14.81
N TRP A 73 -6.29 -8.99 13.91
CA TRP A 73 -6.25 -9.23 12.47
C TRP A 73 -4.86 -9.69 12.00
N LEU A 74 -3.81 -9.04 12.47
CA LEU A 74 -2.43 -9.33 12.08
C LEU A 74 -1.94 -10.67 12.63
N GLU A 75 -2.27 -11.01 13.88
CA GLU A 75 -1.98 -12.32 14.45
C GLU A 75 -2.69 -13.44 13.69
N ALA A 76 -3.94 -13.22 13.25
CA ALA A 76 -4.69 -14.19 12.46
C ALA A 76 -4.10 -14.41 11.06
N ALA A 77 -3.31 -13.46 10.54
CA ALA A 77 -2.61 -13.58 9.27
C ALA A 77 -1.30 -14.38 9.37
N TYR A 78 -0.71 -14.50 10.56
CA TYR A 78 0.52 -15.26 10.78
C TYR A 78 0.38 -16.71 10.24
N PRO A 79 1.37 -17.25 9.48
CA PRO A 79 2.74 -16.75 9.30
C PRO A 79 2.95 -15.88 8.05
N VAL A 80 1.93 -15.29 7.45
CA VAL A 80 2.15 -14.29 6.37
C VAL A 80 1.92 -12.88 6.90
N GLU A 81 2.34 -11.88 6.14
CA GLU A 81 2.04 -10.48 6.48
C GLU A 81 0.54 -10.23 6.34
N GLY A 82 -0.08 -9.75 7.41
CA GLY A 82 -1.39 -9.10 7.38
C GLY A 82 -1.25 -7.62 7.04
N CYS A 83 -2.30 -7.03 6.48
CA CYS A 83 -2.35 -5.61 6.17
C CYS A 83 -3.76 -5.03 6.30
N GLY A 84 -3.86 -3.72 6.42
CA GLY A 84 -5.15 -3.02 6.46
C GLY A 84 -5.00 -1.51 6.56
N LEU A 85 -6.14 -0.84 6.70
CA LEU A 85 -6.23 0.62 6.80
C LEU A 85 -6.94 1.02 8.10
N ILE A 86 -6.47 2.09 8.75
CA ILE A 86 -7.29 2.83 9.71
C ILE A 86 -7.89 4.02 8.98
N LEU A 87 -9.21 4.08 8.96
CA LEU A 87 -9.98 5.10 8.27
C LEU A 87 -10.55 6.09 9.29
N GLU A 88 -10.49 7.37 8.96
CA GLU A 88 -11.00 8.47 9.76
C GLU A 88 -12.19 9.15 9.07
N ASN A 89 -13.23 9.44 9.84
CA ASN A 89 -14.38 10.20 9.39
C ASN A 89 -14.93 11.05 10.53
N ASP A 90 -14.93 12.37 10.38
CA ASP A 90 -15.41 13.32 11.38
C ASP A 90 -14.79 13.11 12.79
N GLY A 91 -13.51 12.72 12.85
CA GLY A 91 -12.78 12.44 14.09
C GLY A 91 -13.03 11.06 14.70
N GLU A 92 -13.86 10.22 14.07
CA GLU A 92 -14.04 8.81 14.44
C GLU A 92 -13.12 7.92 13.59
N TYR A 93 -12.52 6.91 14.24
CA TYR A 93 -11.60 5.97 13.60
C TYR A 93 -12.21 4.58 13.52
N ARG A 94 -11.96 3.87 12.42
CA ARG A 94 -12.29 2.45 12.29
C ARG A 94 -11.20 1.68 11.54
N VAL A 95 -11.04 0.42 11.92
CA VAL A 95 -10.16 -0.52 11.23
C VAL A 95 -10.89 -1.10 10.01
N LEU A 96 -10.19 -1.14 8.88
CA LEU A 96 -10.55 -1.88 7.68
C LEU A 96 -9.48 -2.96 7.46
N GLU A 97 -9.85 -4.19 7.75
CA GLU A 97 -9.06 -5.38 7.48
C GLU A 97 -8.97 -5.59 5.96
N CYS A 98 -7.76 -5.72 5.41
CA CYS A 98 -7.54 -5.92 3.98
C CYS A 98 -6.88 -7.28 3.72
N GLU A 99 -7.43 -8.04 2.78
CA GLU A 99 -6.77 -9.26 2.30
C GLU A 99 -5.43 -8.89 1.65
N ASN A 100 -4.35 -9.56 2.07
CA ASN A 100 -3.06 -9.43 1.40
C ASN A 100 -3.11 -10.14 0.03
N LEU A 101 -3.03 -9.36 -1.05
CA LEU A 101 -3.11 -9.86 -2.42
C LEU A 101 -1.75 -10.35 -2.97
N ALA A 102 -0.64 -10.22 -2.24
CA ALA A 102 0.71 -10.54 -2.73
C ALA A 102 0.80 -11.94 -3.35
N ASP A 103 0.24 -12.96 -2.71
CA ASP A 103 0.22 -14.33 -3.24
C ASP A 103 -0.59 -14.47 -4.54
N LYS A 104 -1.67 -13.71 -4.68
CA LYS A 104 -2.49 -13.74 -5.92
C LYS A 104 -1.71 -13.12 -7.07
N TYR A 105 -1.02 -12.00 -6.82
CA TYR A 105 -0.18 -11.35 -7.82
C TYR A 105 1.03 -12.22 -8.19
N HIS A 106 1.70 -12.83 -7.21
CA HIS A 106 2.78 -13.78 -7.44
C HIS A 106 2.35 -14.97 -8.31
N GLN A 107 1.18 -15.55 -8.02
CA GLN A 107 0.64 -16.65 -8.82
C GLN A 107 0.30 -16.25 -10.26
N MET A 108 -0.11 -14.99 -10.47
CA MET A 108 -0.46 -14.48 -11.80
C MET A 108 0.79 -14.16 -12.64
N ASP A 109 1.79 -13.51 -12.05
CA ASP A 109 3.04 -13.13 -12.73
C ASP A 109 4.21 -13.11 -11.72
N PRO A 110 4.88 -14.26 -11.50
CA PRO A 110 5.97 -14.35 -10.52
C PRO A 110 7.25 -13.66 -10.98
N GLU A 111 7.39 -13.35 -12.28
CA GLU A 111 8.53 -12.55 -12.77
C GLU A 111 8.34 -11.08 -12.37
N GLN A 112 7.11 -10.56 -12.51
CA GLN A 112 6.78 -9.20 -12.11
C GLN A 112 6.64 -9.03 -10.59
N PHE A 113 6.05 -10.01 -9.92
CA PHE A 113 5.79 -10.04 -8.49
C PHE A 113 6.53 -11.22 -7.85
N PRO A 114 7.86 -11.15 -7.69
CA PRO A 114 8.65 -12.29 -7.21
C PRO A 114 8.44 -12.63 -5.73
N ARG A 115 7.86 -11.70 -4.95
CA ARG A 115 7.58 -11.89 -3.52
C ARG A 115 6.21 -12.49 -3.28
N THR A 116 6.09 -13.14 -2.14
CA THR A 116 4.85 -13.76 -1.64
C THR A 116 4.36 -13.00 -0.42
N ALA A 117 3.17 -13.34 0.07
CA ALA A 117 2.60 -12.74 1.29
C ALA A 117 3.48 -12.94 2.54
N ARG A 118 4.48 -13.82 2.50
CA ARG A 118 5.40 -14.07 3.62
C ARG A 118 6.32 -12.88 3.93
N GLU A 119 6.62 -12.02 2.95
CA GLU A 119 7.63 -10.96 3.05
C GLU A 119 7.18 -9.67 2.33
N PHE A 120 5.90 -9.57 2.00
CA PHE A 120 5.34 -8.44 1.29
C PHE A 120 3.81 -8.39 1.40
N TYR A 121 3.24 -7.19 1.34
CA TYR A 121 1.80 -6.99 1.24
C TYR A 121 1.37 -6.21 0.01
N ILE A 122 0.16 -6.51 -0.47
CA ILE A 122 -0.53 -5.71 -1.49
C ILE A 122 -1.98 -5.53 -1.04
N ILE A 123 -2.36 -4.29 -0.72
CA ILE A 123 -3.75 -3.90 -0.50
C ILE A 123 -4.42 -3.63 -1.86
N ASP A 124 -5.69 -4.03 -2.02
CA ASP A 124 -6.47 -3.69 -3.21
C ASP A 124 -6.57 -2.15 -3.34
N PRO A 125 -6.07 -1.54 -4.44
CA PRO A 125 -6.18 -0.10 -4.66
C PRO A 125 -7.63 0.42 -4.56
N MET A 126 -8.61 -0.44 -4.84
CA MET A 126 -10.02 -0.08 -4.74
C MET A 126 -10.46 0.21 -3.30
N GLU A 127 -9.78 -0.28 -2.26
CA GLU A 127 -10.12 0.05 -0.88
C GLU A 127 -9.88 1.53 -0.56
N PHE A 128 -8.81 2.12 -1.12
CA PHE A 128 -8.52 3.56 -1.01
C PHE A 128 -9.61 4.37 -1.72
N MET A 129 -9.96 4.00 -2.95
CA MET A 129 -11.05 4.64 -3.71
C MET A 129 -12.39 4.57 -2.97
N ARG A 130 -12.68 3.42 -2.37
CA ARG A 130 -13.93 3.19 -1.64
C ARG A 130 -13.97 3.99 -0.33
N ALA A 131 -12.83 4.20 0.33
CA ALA A 131 -12.75 5.07 1.50
C ALA A 131 -13.06 6.53 1.11
N GLU A 132 -12.43 7.02 0.04
CA GLU A 132 -12.66 8.37 -0.49
C GLU A 132 -14.13 8.58 -0.91
N ASP A 133 -14.75 7.63 -1.63
CA ASP A 133 -16.15 7.70 -2.04
C ASP A 133 -17.12 7.75 -0.84
N ARG A 134 -16.71 7.21 0.31
CA ARG A 134 -17.46 7.30 1.58
C ARG A 134 -17.17 8.58 2.37
N GLY A 135 -16.27 9.43 1.90
CA GLY A 135 -15.81 10.62 2.61
C GLY A 135 -14.86 10.31 3.77
N GLU A 136 -14.26 9.12 3.78
CA GLU A 136 -13.31 8.70 4.80
C GLU A 136 -11.88 9.02 4.35
N ARG A 137 -11.06 9.55 5.26
CA ARG A 137 -9.62 9.70 5.05
C ARG A 137 -8.91 8.41 5.48
N VAL A 138 -7.96 7.96 4.68
CA VAL A 138 -6.98 6.95 5.15
C VAL A 138 -6.03 7.63 6.13
N ALA A 139 -6.05 7.21 7.39
CA ALA A 139 -5.21 7.79 8.43
C ALA A 139 -3.89 7.03 8.60
N VAL A 140 -3.99 5.70 8.58
CA VAL A 140 -2.85 4.80 8.77
C VAL A 140 -2.97 3.63 7.80
N VAL A 141 -1.87 3.27 7.16
CA VAL A 141 -1.70 1.92 6.58
C VAL A 141 -0.99 1.09 7.63
N PHE A 142 -1.54 -0.07 7.98
CA PHE A 142 -0.88 -0.96 8.93
C PHE A 142 -0.59 -2.30 8.28
N HIS A 143 0.53 -2.90 8.66
CA HIS A 143 0.90 -4.24 8.26
C HIS A 143 1.75 -4.93 9.32
N SER A 144 1.90 -6.24 9.21
CA SER A 144 2.75 -7.02 10.11
C SER A 144 3.98 -7.54 9.41
N HIS A 145 5.08 -7.62 10.14
CA HIS A 145 6.24 -8.41 9.77
C HIS A 145 6.29 -9.68 10.61
N ALA A 146 6.40 -10.82 9.93
CA ALA A 146 6.47 -12.12 10.61
C ALA A 146 7.92 -12.45 10.98
N ASP A 147 8.18 -12.65 12.26
CA ASP A 147 9.45 -13.12 12.84
C ASP A 147 10.67 -12.18 12.72
N VAL A 148 10.56 -11.01 12.07
CA VAL A 148 11.70 -10.11 11.77
C VAL A 148 11.69 -8.75 12.49
N GLY A 149 10.63 -8.44 13.25
CA GLY A 149 10.49 -7.16 13.97
C GLY A 149 9.77 -6.08 13.17
N ASP A 150 9.62 -4.89 13.75
CA ASP A 150 8.69 -3.82 13.36
C ASP A 150 9.39 -2.62 12.69
N TYR A 151 10.50 -2.84 12.00
CA TYR A 151 11.18 -1.80 11.25
C TYR A 151 10.47 -1.48 9.92
N PHE A 152 10.65 -0.25 9.42
CA PHE A 152 10.19 0.12 8.07
C PHE A 152 11.25 -0.27 7.04
N SER A 153 10.96 -1.28 6.21
CA SER A 153 11.91 -1.84 5.25
C SER A 153 12.12 -0.94 4.03
N ASP A 154 13.19 -1.19 3.26
CA ASP A 154 13.39 -0.55 1.96
C ASP A 154 12.20 -0.80 1.03
N GLU A 155 11.53 -1.95 1.16
CA GLU A 155 10.34 -2.25 0.37
C GLU A 155 9.10 -1.50 0.83
N ASP A 156 8.96 -1.25 2.13
CA ASP A 156 7.89 -0.42 2.65
C ASP A 156 8.05 1.02 2.17
N VAL A 157 9.27 1.58 2.22
CA VAL A 157 9.57 2.89 1.66
C VAL A 157 9.21 2.95 0.17
N ASN A 158 9.59 1.91 -0.58
CA ASN A 158 9.29 1.78 -2.01
C ASN A 158 7.79 1.61 -2.33
N ALA A 159 7.00 1.08 -1.40
CA ALA A 159 5.56 0.93 -1.52
C ALA A 159 4.82 2.22 -1.11
N ALA A 160 5.36 2.93 -0.12
CA ALA A 160 4.82 4.17 0.42
C ALA A 160 5.13 5.41 -0.43
N THR A 161 6.07 5.33 -1.39
CA THR A 161 6.53 6.48 -2.19
C THR A 161 6.22 6.36 -3.68
N LEU A 162 6.16 7.50 -4.37
CA LEU A 162 6.04 7.54 -5.81
C LEU A 162 7.32 6.99 -6.47
N PRO A 163 7.21 6.32 -7.64
CA PRO A 163 8.37 5.85 -8.37
C PRO A 163 9.31 7.00 -8.72
N ARG A 164 10.60 6.82 -8.43
CA ARG A 164 11.67 7.76 -8.82
C ARG A 164 12.38 7.28 -10.08
N ASP A 165 12.76 8.23 -10.95
CA ASP A 165 13.56 7.96 -12.14
C ASP A 165 15.08 7.94 -11.83
N SER A 166 15.50 8.56 -10.73
CA SER A 166 16.90 8.56 -10.26
C SER A 166 17.02 8.74 -8.74
N ASP A 167 18.20 8.40 -8.19
CA ASP A 167 18.47 8.53 -6.75
C ASP A 167 18.57 10.00 -6.29
N ASP A 168 18.77 10.94 -7.22
CA ASP A 168 18.85 12.38 -6.97
C ASP A 168 17.46 13.05 -6.86
N GLU A 169 16.38 12.33 -7.20
CA GLU A 169 15.01 12.83 -7.02
C GLU A 169 14.58 12.66 -5.56
N PRO A 170 13.93 13.68 -4.97
CA PRO A 170 13.45 13.60 -3.60
C PRO A 170 12.41 12.49 -3.46
N LEU A 171 12.31 11.91 -2.26
CA LEU A 171 11.22 10.99 -1.96
C LEU A 171 9.91 11.78 -1.87
N GLU A 172 8.88 11.28 -2.56
CA GLU A 172 7.53 11.83 -2.50
C GLU A 172 6.57 10.75 -2.00
N PRO A 173 5.80 10.99 -0.93
CA PRO A 173 4.85 9.99 -0.41
C PRO A 173 3.69 9.82 -1.40
N SER A 174 3.35 8.58 -1.70
CA SER A 174 2.21 8.22 -2.55
C SER A 174 0.87 8.65 -1.94
N HIS A 175 0.80 8.67 -0.60
CA HIS A 175 -0.34 9.13 0.16
C HIS A 175 0.10 10.15 1.22
N PRO A 176 0.13 11.46 0.89
CA PRO A 176 0.50 12.51 1.85
C PRO A 176 -0.40 12.51 3.09
N GLY A 177 0.19 12.59 4.28
CA GLY A 177 -0.55 12.62 5.56
C GLY A 177 -1.10 11.27 6.04
N VAL A 178 -0.63 10.17 5.44
CA VAL A 178 -0.85 8.79 5.92
C VAL A 178 0.37 8.33 6.71
N ASP A 179 0.14 7.81 7.91
CA ASP A 179 1.19 7.17 8.71
C ASP A 179 1.23 5.65 8.45
N TYR A 180 2.34 5.00 8.80
CA TYR A 180 2.54 3.58 8.55
C TYR A 180 2.85 2.85 9.86
N LEU A 181 1.98 1.93 10.29
CA LEU A 181 2.18 1.13 11.49
C LEU A 181 2.69 -0.25 11.10
N VAL A 182 3.89 -0.61 11.54
CA VAL A 182 4.44 -1.95 11.38
C VAL A 182 4.28 -2.70 12.70
N VAL A 183 3.71 -3.89 12.68
CA VAL A 183 3.52 -4.74 13.87
C VAL A 183 4.39 -5.99 13.75
N SER A 184 5.24 -6.23 14.74
CA SER A 184 6.01 -7.46 14.87
C SER A 184 5.09 -8.59 15.31
N THR A 185 5.01 -9.67 14.51
CA THR A 185 4.19 -10.85 14.80
C THR A 185 5.05 -12.11 14.88
N ARG A 186 4.70 -13.00 15.81
CA ARG A 186 5.35 -14.28 16.06
C ARG A 186 4.33 -15.39 16.23
N GLU A 187 4.82 -16.62 16.37
CA GLU A 187 3.98 -17.80 16.64
C GLU A 187 3.12 -17.64 17.92
N ASP A 188 3.61 -16.90 18.92
CA ASP A 188 2.96 -16.66 20.20
C ASP A 188 2.16 -15.35 20.30
N GLY A 189 2.14 -14.53 19.23
CA GLY A 189 1.38 -13.28 19.16
C GLY A 189 2.20 -12.10 18.66
N ALA A 190 1.59 -10.91 18.68
CA ALA A 190 2.30 -9.65 18.44
C ALA A 190 3.04 -9.18 19.70
N ASP A 191 4.25 -8.63 19.54
CA ASP A 191 5.09 -8.18 20.66
C ASP A 191 5.41 -6.68 20.66
N HIS A 192 5.57 -6.07 19.48
CA HIS A 192 5.89 -4.65 19.33
C HIS A 192 5.23 -4.08 18.08
N ALA A 193 5.00 -2.77 18.07
CA ALA A 193 4.68 -2.04 16.86
C ALA A 193 5.35 -0.66 16.84
N THR A 194 5.74 -0.21 15.65
CA THR A 194 6.31 1.12 15.43
C THR A 194 5.52 1.85 14.36
N LEU A 195 5.17 3.10 14.65
CA LEU A 195 4.54 4.03 13.71
C LEU A 195 5.61 4.90 13.05
N PHE A 196 5.56 4.95 11.73
CA PHE A 196 6.44 5.76 10.90
C PHE A 196 5.63 6.84 10.19
N ARG A 197 6.21 8.04 10.09
CA ARG A 197 5.61 9.18 9.40
C ARG A 197 6.61 9.74 8.40
N PHE A 198 6.12 10.06 7.21
CA PHE A 198 6.96 10.74 6.23
C PHE A 198 7.38 12.12 6.74
N ASP A 199 8.67 12.41 6.67
CA ASP A 199 9.26 13.71 7.01
C ASP A 199 9.97 14.29 5.78
N GLU A 200 9.57 15.51 5.39
CA GLU A 200 10.12 16.20 4.22
C GLU A 200 11.56 16.67 4.44
N GLU A 201 11.96 16.99 5.67
CA GLU A 201 13.31 17.49 5.98
C GLU A 201 14.33 16.34 6.04
N GLU A 202 13.92 15.19 6.56
CA GLU A 202 14.74 13.97 6.62
C GLU A 202 14.69 13.16 5.30
N GLU A 203 13.80 13.52 4.37
CA GLU A 203 13.49 12.75 3.15
C GLU A 203 13.32 11.25 3.48
N GLY A 204 12.46 10.94 4.45
CA GLY A 204 12.39 9.60 5.02
C GLY A 204 11.15 9.34 5.86
N PHE A 205 11.18 8.20 6.55
CA PHE A 205 10.10 7.75 7.42
C PHE A 205 10.65 7.50 8.84
N PRO A 206 10.97 8.54 9.62
CA PRO A 206 11.33 8.36 11.02
C PRO A 206 10.19 7.73 11.82
N SER A 207 10.56 6.97 12.84
CA SER A 207 9.62 6.46 13.85
C SER A 207 9.12 7.62 14.71
N VAL A 208 7.81 7.68 14.96
CA VAL A 208 7.17 8.73 15.77
C VAL A 208 6.46 8.20 17.01
N LEU A 209 6.15 6.90 17.04
CA LEU A 209 5.51 6.21 18.15
C LEU A 209 5.96 4.76 18.18
N GLU A 210 6.31 4.27 19.35
CA GLU A 210 6.52 2.85 19.63
C GLU A 210 5.39 2.35 20.55
N ILE A 211 5.00 1.09 20.37
CA ILE A 211 3.94 0.42 21.11
C ILE A 211 4.47 -0.94 21.57
N GLU A 212 4.65 -1.10 22.87
CA GLU A 212 4.91 -2.41 23.47
C GLU A 212 3.58 -3.15 23.65
N ILE A 213 3.53 -4.43 23.26
CA ILE A 213 2.32 -5.26 23.29
C ILE A 213 2.56 -6.43 24.24
N GLU A 214 1.83 -6.48 25.35
CA GLU A 214 1.93 -7.58 26.32
C GLU A 214 0.54 -7.94 26.85
N ASP A 215 0.13 -9.21 26.70
CA ASP A 215 -1.13 -9.76 27.23
C ASP A 215 -2.40 -8.93 26.90
N GLY A 216 -2.42 -8.29 25.73
CA GLY A 216 -3.54 -7.45 25.26
C GLY A 216 -3.59 -6.06 25.89
N GLU A 217 -2.52 -5.64 26.56
CA GLU A 217 -2.24 -4.28 26.99
C GLU A 217 -1.22 -3.62 26.06
N TYR A 218 -1.27 -2.28 26.00
CA TYR A 218 -0.47 -1.47 25.08
C TYR A 218 0.21 -0.33 25.83
N GLU A 219 1.54 -0.30 25.80
CA GLU A 219 2.30 0.82 26.33
C GLU A 219 2.82 1.68 25.17
N LEU A 220 2.36 2.93 25.10
CA LEU A 220 2.67 3.86 24.03
C LEU A 220 3.79 4.81 24.45
N SER A 221 4.85 4.89 23.66
CA SER A 221 5.96 5.82 23.88
C SER A 221 6.21 6.66 22.62
N THR A 222 6.15 7.98 22.77
CA THR A 222 6.45 8.90 21.65
C THR A 222 7.96 8.97 21.45
N VAL A 223 8.41 8.72 20.22
CA VAL A 223 9.81 8.91 19.85
C VAL A 223 10.04 10.40 19.64
N THR A 224 10.94 11.00 20.42
CA THR A 224 11.31 12.40 20.24
C THR A 224 12.56 12.45 19.37
N SER A 225 12.42 12.90 18.12
CA SER A 225 13.55 13.25 17.24
C SER A 225 14.29 14.49 17.72
#